data_AF-V5BDA9-F1
#
_entry.id   AF-V5BDA9-F1
#
_cell.length_a   1.000
_cell.length_b   1.000
_cell.length_c   1.000
_cell.angle_alpha   90.00
_cell.angle_beta   90.00
_cell.angle_gamma   90.00
#
_symmetry.space_group_name_H-M   'P 1'
#
loop_
_entity.id
_entity.type
_entity.pdbx_description
1 polymer ?
#
loop_
_entity_poly.entity_id
_entity_poly.type
_entity_poly.pdbx_seq_one_letter_code
_entity_poly.pdbx_strand_id
1 'polypeptide(L)' 'MAQKDSPEEILKAFQLFDLDKKGKISFANLKEVAKLLGENPGDDVLQEMIAEADEDGDGEVSFDEFKNVMMQMRGK' A
#
# COMPACT_ATOMS: atom_id res chain seq x y z
N MET A 1 -13.55 -5.19 -20.07
CA MET A 1 -12.21 -4.62 -20.33
C MET A 1 -11.47 -4.57 -19.01
N ALA A 2 -10.41 -5.37 -18.84
CA ALA A 2 -9.55 -5.26 -17.66
C ALA A 2 -8.79 -3.93 -17.78
N GLN A 3 -9.31 -2.88 -17.15
CA GLN A 3 -8.72 -1.55 -17.14
C GLN A 3 -7.42 -1.64 -16.35
N LYS A 4 -6.31 -2.11 -16.94
CA LYS A 4 -4.98 -2.05 -16.28
C LYS A 4 -4.84 -0.66 -15.68
N ASP A 5 -4.64 -0.58 -14.36
CA ASP A 5 -4.46 0.73 -13.73
C ASP A 5 -3.27 1.37 -14.41
N SER A 6 -3.50 2.55 -14.98
CA SER A 6 -2.40 3.31 -15.56
C SER A 6 -1.36 3.55 -14.46
N PRO A 7 -0.07 3.64 -14.81
CA PRO A 7 0.97 4.01 -13.85
C PRO A 7 0.59 5.25 -13.01
N GLU A 8 -0.16 6.17 -13.62
CA GLU A 8 -0.72 7.37 -12.97
C GLU A 8 -1.74 7.05 -11.87
N GLU A 9 -2.61 6.06 -12.06
CA GLU A 9 -3.62 5.67 -11.05
C GLU A 9 -2.97 4.94 -9.87
N ILE A 10 -1.98 4.08 -10.16
CA ILE A 10 -1.16 3.42 -9.12
C ILE A 10 -0.40 4.49 -8.31
N LEU A 11 0.17 5.49 -8.98
CA LEU A 11 0.85 6.60 -8.33
C LEU A 11 -0.09 7.44 -7.45
N LYS A 12 -1.30 7.74 -7.94
CA LYS A 12 -2.30 8.46 -7.13
C LYS A 12 -2.72 7.64 -5.92
N ALA A 13 -2.95 6.34 -6.09
CA ALA A 13 -3.26 5.44 -4.97
C ALA A 13 -2.12 5.46 -3.95
N PHE A 14 -0.87 5.28 -4.38
CA PHE A 14 0.30 5.36 -3.51
C PHE A 14 0.36 6.67 -2.73
N GLN A 15 0.10 7.81 -3.38
CA GLN A 15 0.08 9.13 -2.74
C GLN A 15 -1.07 9.32 -1.74
N LEU A 16 -2.16 8.55 -1.86
CA LEU A 16 -3.21 8.53 -0.83
C LEU A 16 -2.76 7.78 0.42
N PHE A 17 -1.86 6.80 0.26
CA PHE A 17 -1.28 6.07 1.37
C PHE A 17 -0.09 6.81 2.00
N ASP A 18 0.86 7.34 1.22
CA ASP A 18 2.03 8.08 1.72
C ASP A 18 1.68 9.49 2.21
N LEU A 19 1.04 9.57 3.39
CA LEU A 19 0.51 10.82 3.97
C LEU A 19 1.61 11.84 4.30
N ASP A 20 2.80 11.38 4.68
CA ASP A 20 3.94 12.24 5.03
C ASP A 20 4.92 12.48 3.87
N LYS A 21 4.64 11.93 2.69
CA LYS A 21 5.38 12.15 1.44
C LYS A 21 6.86 11.77 1.54
N LYS A 22 7.16 10.67 2.23
CA LYS A 22 8.52 10.13 2.32
C LYS A 22 8.92 9.29 1.12
N GLY A 23 7.97 8.96 0.24
CA GLY A 23 8.17 8.02 -0.86
C GLY A 23 8.09 6.56 -0.42
N LYS A 24 7.59 6.30 0.79
CA LYS A 24 7.32 4.97 1.35
C LYS A 24 6.05 5.01 2.19
N ILE A 25 5.31 3.91 2.23
CA ILE A 25 4.13 3.74 3.07
C ILE A 25 4.56 3.03 4.34
N SER A 26 4.54 3.76 5.45
CA SER A 26 4.81 3.21 6.77
C SER A 26 3.57 2.49 7.34
N PHE A 27 3.78 1.68 8.37
CA PHE A 27 2.67 1.12 9.17
C PHE A 27 1.70 2.20 9.67
N ALA A 28 2.23 3.36 10.10
CA ALA A 28 1.41 4.47 10.58
C ALA A 28 0.53 5.04 9.48
N ASN A 29 1.05 5.15 8.26
CA ASN A 29 0.29 5.58 7.10
C ASN A 29 -0.87 4.64 6.79
N LEU A 30 -0.59 3.34 6.70
CA LEU A 30 -1.58 2.32 6.41
C LEU A 30 -2.70 2.31 7.47
N LYS A 31 -2.32 2.43 8.75
CA LYS A 31 -3.27 2.52 9.88
C LYS A 31 -4.16 3.75 9.80
N GLU A 32 -3.61 4.90 9.44
CA GLU A 32 -4.39 6.13 9.31
C GLU A 32 -5.36 6.07 8.12
N VAL A 33 -4.90 5.53 6.98
CA VAL A 33 -5.77 5.34 5.81
C VAL A 33 -6.91 4.37 6.10
N ALA A 34 -6.64 3.25 6.78
CA ALA A 34 -7.69 2.32 7.19
C ALA A 34 -8.77 3.03 8.02
N LYS A 35 -8.37 3.86 8.99
CA LYS A 35 -9.30 4.67 9.78
C LYS A 35 -10.08 5.67 8.94
N LEU A 36 -9.45 6.33 7.96
CA LEU A 36 -10.12 7.25 7.05
C LEU A 36 -11.18 6.55 6.19
N LEU A 37 -10.97 5.28 5.86
CA LEU A 37 -11.94 4.43 5.16
C LEU A 37 -13.04 3.87 6.10
N GLY A 38 -12.97 4.16 7.40
CA GLY A 38 -13.89 3.64 8.41
C GLY A 38 -13.60 2.19 8.81
N GLU A 39 -12.45 1.66 8.42
CA GLU A 39 -11.97 0.34 8.81
C GLU A 39 -11.03 0.44 10.02
N ASN A 40 -11.03 -0.58 10.87
CA ASN A 40 -10.11 -0.66 12.00
C ASN A 40 -9.53 -2.07 12.11
N PRO A 41 -8.70 -2.49 11.13
CA PRO A 41 -7.97 -3.74 11.21
C PRO A 41 -7.06 -3.76 12.44
N GLY A 42 -6.82 -4.95 12.97
CA GLY A 42 -5.86 -5.13 14.06
C GLY A 42 -4.43 -4.82 13.62
N ASP A 43 -3.59 -4.45 14.58
CA ASP A 43 -2.18 -4.13 14.30
C ASP A 43 -1.44 -5.34 13.68
N ASP A 44 -1.79 -6.57 14.07
CA ASP A 44 -1.26 -7.80 13.46
C ASP A 44 -1.59 -7.89 11.96
N VAL A 45 -2.84 -7.59 11.58
CA VAL A 45 -3.28 -7.63 10.17
C VAL A 45 -2.54 -6.58 9.35
N LEU A 46 -2.40 -5.37 9.89
CA LEU A 46 -1.67 -4.30 9.22
C LEU A 46 -0.17 -4.63 9.10
N GLN A 47 0.41 -5.28 10.09
CA GLN A 47 1.79 -5.78 10.03
C GLN A 47 1.95 -6.86 8.97
N GLU A 48 1.01 -7.81 8.87
CA GLU A 48 1.02 -8.83 7.82
C GLU A 48 0.90 -8.20 6.43
N MET A 49 0.06 -7.17 6.24
CA MET A 49 -0.05 -6.46 4.97
C MET A 49 1.25 -5.78 4.54
N ILE A 50 1.96 -5.15 5.49
CA ILE A 50 3.28 -4.57 5.21
C ILE A 50 4.27 -5.68 4.89
N ALA A 51 4.34 -6.73 5.71
CA ALA A 51 5.29 -7.83 5.53
C ALA A 51 5.09 -8.64 4.23
N GLU A 52 3.86 -8.71 3.72
CA GLU A 52 3.59 -9.34 2.42
C GLU A 52 4.05 -8.46 1.23
N ALA A 53 4.10 -7.15 1.43
CA ALA A 53 4.47 -6.16 0.40
C ALA A 53 5.96 -5.79 0.43
N ASP A 54 6.56 -5.78 1.61
CA ASP A 54 7.95 -5.39 1.89
C ASP A 54 8.93 -6.49 1.43
N GLU A 55 9.44 -6.34 0.22
CA GLU A 55 10.37 -7.27 -0.42
C GLU A 55 11.81 -7.02 0.05
N ASP A 56 12.14 -5.77 0.42
CA ASP A 56 13.49 -5.37 0.85
C ASP A 56 13.73 -5.52 2.37
N GLY A 57 12.67 -5.67 3.15
CA GLY A 57 12.68 -5.97 4.58
C GLY A 57 12.96 -4.75 5.46
N ASP A 58 12.69 -3.53 4.98
CA ASP A 58 12.94 -2.30 5.73
C ASP A 58 11.78 -1.85 6.63
N GLY A 59 10.66 -2.57 6.58
CA GLY A 59 9.47 -2.34 7.40
C GLY A 59 8.54 -1.25 6.85
N GLU A 60 8.80 -0.76 5.64
CA GLU A 60 7.95 0.18 4.91
C GLU A 60 7.71 -0.35 3.49
N VAL A 61 6.72 0.22 2.77
CA VAL A 61 6.42 -0.21 1.40
C VAL A 61 6.78 0.91 0.42
N SER A 62 7.79 0.67 -0.40
CA SER A 62 8.19 1.59 -1.47
C SER A 62 7.17 1.61 -2.61
N PHE A 63 7.31 2.59 -3.51
CA PHE A 63 6.42 2.69 -4.67
C PHE A 63 6.48 1.45 -5.59
N ASP A 64 7.67 0.89 -5.79
CA ASP A 64 7.86 -0.29 -6.63
C ASP A 64 7.21 -1.54 -6.01
N GLU A 65 7.35 -1.72 -4.69
CA GLU A 65 6.70 -2.79 -3.94
C GLU A 65 5.17 -2.66 -3.97
N PHE A 66 4.65 -1.47 -3.70
CA PHE A 66 3.21 -1.18 -3.77
C PHE A 66 2.64 -1.50 -5.16
N LYS A 67 3.38 -1.11 -6.21
CA LYS A 67 3.01 -1.41 -7.59
C LYS A 67 2.99 -2.91 -7.88
N ASN A 68 3.98 -3.66 -7.37
CA ASN A 68 4.01 -5.11 -7.49
C ASN A 68 2.79 -5.75 -6.84
N VAL A 69 2.43 -5.32 -5.62
CA VAL A 69 1.24 -5.79 -4.91
C VAL A 69 -0.05 -5.49 -5.68
N MET A 70 -0.23 -4.25 -6.16
CA MET A 70 -1.42 -3.89 -6.96
C MET A 70 -1.54 -4.71 -8.25
N MET A 71 -0.42 -5.01 -8.89
CA MET A 71 -0.39 -5.86 -10.10
C MET A 71 -0.71 -7.33 -9.78
N GLN A 72 -0.26 -7.86 -8.64
CA GLN A 72 -0.53 -9.23 -8.22
C GLN A 72 -1.98 -9.44 -7.77
N MET A 73 -2.56 -8.51 -7.00
CA MET A 73 -3.94 -8.63 -6.51
C MET A 73 -4.99 -8.68 -7.63
N ARG A 74 -4.70 -8.07 -8.80
CA ARG A 74 -5.60 -8.10 -9.97
C ARG A 74 -5.48 -9.33 -10.86
N GLY A 75 -4.49 -10.18 -10.61
CA GLY A 75 -4.21 -11.38 -11.39
C GLY A 75 -4.89 -12.66 -10.89
N LYS A 76 -5.63 -12.58 -9.77
CA LYS A 76 -6.42 -13.70 -9.21
C LYS A 76 -7.91 -13.55 -9.51
#